data_AF-A0A239K6W3-F1
#
_entry.id   AF-A0A239K6W3-F1
#
_cell.length_a   1.000
_cell.length_b   1.000
_cell.length_c   1.000
_cell.angle_alpha   90.00
_cell.angle_beta   90.00
_cell.angle_gamma   90.00
#
_symmetry.space_group_name_H-M   'P 1'
#
loop_
_entity.id
_entity.type
_entity.pdbx_description
1 polymer ?
#
loop_
_entity_poly.entity_id
_entity_poly.type
_entity_poly.pdbx_seq_one_letter_code
_entity_poly.pdbx_strand_id
1 'polypeptide(L)'
;MRIYYDTEFIEDGQVIDLVSIGMVAEDGREFYAVSSEFDQRKLLKDPWLRENVWPSLPTTEPKQYRDGLPPHGQLDLDHPAVRSRAQIAQAVAEIIRATPGVELWAWYGAHDHVALCQLWGRMVDLPAGVPMFTNDLRQEVARLGNPPLPEQAEGRHHALADARHLKTMAESLEPAGPVAAVSAARPSIGRMVHYVSYGTPGGEYTSQCRAAVITAVHPSQGAGTLADLNGPEEVDLAVLNPTGLFFNLKCRHSEGQRPGGSWHWPERVE
;
A
#
# COMPACT_ATOMS: atom_id res chain seq x y z
N MET A 1 2.47 -4.74 -5.42
CA MET A 1 2.27 -3.33 -5.84
C MET A 1 0.83 -2.96 -5.55
N ARG A 2 0.56 -1.71 -5.19
CA ARG A 2 -0.79 -1.29 -4.76
C ARG A 2 -1.57 -0.60 -5.85
N ILE A 3 -2.88 -0.77 -5.82
CA ILE A 3 -3.84 0.08 -6.52
C ILE A 3 -4.80 0.65 -5.48
N TYR A 4 -4.88 1.96 -5.45
CA TYR A 4 -5.83 2.74 -4.66
C TYR A 4 -7.03 3.03 -5.55
N TYR A 5 -8.24 2.72 -5.09
CA TYR A 5 -9.44 2.97 -5.87
C TYR A 5 -10.59 3.45 -4.99
N ASP A 6 -11.53 4.10 -5.66
CA ASP A 6 -12.76 4.60 -5.09
C ASP A 6 -13.88 4.46 -6.12
N THR A 7 -15.12 4.33 -5.65
CA THR A 7 -16.29 4.26 -6.51
C THR A 7 -17.41 5.17 -6.01
N GLU A 8 -18.07 5.81 -6.96
CA GLU A 8 -19.37 6.44 -6.71
C GLU A 8 -20.47 5.51 -7.19
N PHE A 9 -21.54 5.37 -6.43
CA PHE A 9 -22.65 4.46 -6.73
C PHE A 9 -23.96 4.95 -6.13
N ILE A 10 -25.06 4.47 -6.70
CA ILE A 10 -26.38 4.52 -6.07
C ILE A 10 -26.54 3.26 -5.24
N GLU A 11 -26.93 3.38 -3.97
CA GLU A 11 -27.31 2.23 -3.14
C GLU A 11 -28.68 2.45 -2.50
N ASP A 12 -29.44 1.36 -2.35
CA ASP A 12 -30.78 1.36 -1.75
C ASP A 12 -30.94 0.28 -0.67
N GLY A 13 -29.82 -0.20 -0.11
CA GLY A 13 -29.77 -1.35 0.79
C GLY A 13 -30.01 -2.72 0.12
N GLN A 14 -30.22 -2.79 -1.20
CA GLN A 14 -30.37 -4.04 -1.94
C GLN A 14 -29.41 -4.15 -3.13
N VAL A 15 -29.25 -3.07 -3.89
CA VAL A 15 -28.42 -3.01 -5.10
C VAL A 15 -27.38 -1.91 -4.95
N ILE A 16 -26.20 -2.13 -5.55
CA ILE A 16 -25.16 -1.12 -5.74
C ILE A 16 -25.04 -0.87 -7.25
N ASP A 17 -25.54 0.27 -7.70
CA ASP A 17 -25.48 0.68 -9.11
C ASP A 17 -24.31 1.65 -9.33
N LEU A 18 -23.20 1.11 -9.83
CA LEU A 18 -21.96 1.84 -10.11
C LEU A 18 -22.21 3.06 -11.03
N VAL A 19 -21.89 4.25 -10.50
CA VAL A 19 -21.87 5.52 -11.24
C VAL A 19 -20.50 5.76 -11.84
N SER A 20 -19.43 5.71 -11.05
CA SER A 20 -18.06 5.91 -11.55
C SER A 20 -17.02 5.15 -10.74
N ILE A 21 -15.85 4.91 -11.33
CA ILE A 21 -14.70 4.28 -10.68
C ILE A 21 -13.42 5.04 -11.02
N GLY A 22 -12.60 5.29 -10.01
CA GLY A 22 -11.26 5.86 -10.13
C GLY A 22 -10.23 4.90 -9.59
N MET A 23 -9.12 4.70 -10.30
CA MET A 23 -8.02 3.82 -9.88
C MET A 23 -6.68 4.53 -10.08
N VAL A 24 -5.80 4.43 -9.08
CA VAL A 24 -4.44 4.96 -9.10
C VAL A 24 -3.49 3.87 -8.64
N ALA A 25 -2.65 3.41 -9.56
CA ALA A 25 -1.59 2.45 -9.24
C ALA A 25 -0.41 3.16 -8.55
N GLU A 26 0.32 2.42 -7.73
CA GLU A 26 1.53 2.87 -7.04
C GLU A 26 2.61 3.40 -7.99
N ASP A 27 2.65 2.90 -9.24
CA ASP A 27 3.58 3.34 -10.29
C ASP A 27 3.11 4.61 -11.05
N GLY A 28 1.99 5.20 -10.65
CA GLY A 28 1.46 6.43 -11.23
C GLY A 28 0.51 6.25 -12.41
N ARG A 29 0.20 5.01 -12.84
CA ARG A 29 -0.87 4.78 -13.81
C ARG A 29 -2.22 5.14 -13.19
N GLU A 30 -3.07 5.79 -13.98
CA GLU A 30 -4.39 6.22 -13.55
C GLU A 30 -5.48 5.78 -14.52
N PHE A 31 -6.67 5.58 -13.98
CA PHE A 31 -7.86 5.25 -14.75
C PHE A 31 -9.09 5.85 -14.11
N TYR A 32 -9.96 6.39 -14.94
CA TYR A 32 -11.24 6.91 -14.53
C TYR A 32 -12.29 6.59 -15.58
N ALA A 33 -13.45 6.14 -15.13
CA ALA A 33 -14.60 5.95 -15.98
C ALA A 33 -15.90 6.22 -15.24
N VAL A 34 -16.87 6.73 -15.97
CA VAL A 34 -18.26 6.89 -15.54
C VAL A 34 -19.10 5.89 -16.34
N SER A 35 -19.93 5.12 -15.64
CA SER A 35 -20.85 4.18 -16.27
C SER A 35 -21.87 4.95 -17.12
N SER A 36 -22.08 4.52 -18.37
CA SER A 36 -23.20 5.03 -19.19
C SER A 36 -24.54 4.40 -18.83
N GLU A 37 -24.56 3.46 -17.88
CA GLU A 37 -25.68 2.54 -17.64
C GLU A 37 -26.38 2.75 -16.28
N PHE A 38 -25.85 3.60 -15.38
CA PHE A 38 -26.49 3.83 -14.09
C PHE A 38 -27.84 4.55 -14.22
N ASP A 39 -28.73 4.35 -13.27
CA ASP A 39 -30.04 5.03 -13.24
C ASP A 39 -29.88 6.52 -12.85
N GLN A 40 -29.67 7.36 -13.87
CA GLN A 40 -29.54 8.82 -13.69
C GLN A 40 -30.72 9.45 -12.96
N ARG A 41 -31.94 8.91 -13.10
CA ARG A 41 -33.12 9.46 -12.40
C ARG A 41 -33.08 9.14 -10.91
N LYS A 42 -32.61 7.94 -10.53
CA LYS A 42 -32.39 7.61 -9.12
C LYS A 42 -31.31 8.50 -8.51
N LEU A 43 -30.18 8.67 -9.20
CA LEU A 43 -29.10 9.57 -8.76
C LEU A 43 -29.62 10.99 -8.52
N LEU A 44 -30.30 11.57 -9.49
CA LEU A 44 -30.79 12.96 -9.41
C LEU A 44 -31.93 13.18 -8.40
N LYS A 45 -32.64 12.12 -8.01
CA LYS A 45 -33.66 12.18 -6.96
C LYS A 45 -33.07 12.13 -5.56
N ASP A 46 -31.93 11.49 -5.40
CA ASP A 46 -31.19 11.51 -4.14
C ASP A 46 -30.57 12.90 -3.93
N PRO A 47 -30.95 13.63 -2.87
CA PRO A 47 -30.45 14.97 -2.64
C PRO A 47 -28.93 15.01 -2.45
N TRP A 48 -28.36 14.00 -1.80
CA TRP A 48 -26.94 13.94 -1.48
C TRP A 48 -26.12 13.62 -2.73
N LEU A 49 -26.50 12.61 -3.52
CA LEU A 49 -25.80 12.27 -4.77
C LEU A 49 -25.91 13.41 -5.80
N ARG A 50 -27.07 14.05 -5.90
CA ARG A 50 -27.27 15.20 -6.80
C ARG A 50 -26.38 16.38 -6.44
N GLU A 51 -26.17 16.64 -5.16
CA GLU A 51 -25.37 17.78 -4.70
C GLU A 51 -23.87 17.50 -4.74
N ASN A 52 -23.46 16.26 -4.45
CA ASN A 52 -22.06 15.92 -4.24
C ASN A 52 -21.41 15.18 -5.42
N VAL A 53 -22.13 14.25 -6.06
CA VAL A 53 -21.57 13.39 -7.13
C VAL A 53 -21.89 13.95 -8.51
N TRP A 54 -23.15 14.28 -8.79
CA TRP A 54 -23.58 14.74 -10.12
C TRP A 54 -22.73 15.89 -10.70
N PRO A 55 -22.34 16.93 -9.91
CA PRO A 55 -21.56 18.05 -10.43
C PRO A 55 -20.14 17.65 -10.90
N SER A 56 -19.63 16.50 -10.46
CA SER A 56 -18.30 16.01 -10.83
C SER A 56 -18.31 15.19 -12.13
N LEU A 57 -19.51 14.79 -12.62
CA LEU A 57 -19.67 13.98 -13.82
C LEU A 57 -19.56 14.82 -15.11
N PRO A 58 -19.09 14.22 -16.22
CA PRO A 58 -19.11 14.88 -17.52
C PRO A 58 -20.56 15.05 -17.99
N THR A 59 -21.06 16.28 -17.92
CA THR A 59 -22.44 16.60 -18.31
C THR A 59 -22.49 17.72 -19.34
N THR A 60 -23.49 17.68 -20.21
CA THR A 60 -23.80 18.78 -21.11
C THR A 60 -24.40 19.95 -20.32
N GLU A 61 -24.40 21.14 -20.92
CA GLU A 61 -25.09 22.31 -20.35
C GLU A 61 -26.55 22.00 -19.94
N PRO A 62 -27.01 22.50 -18.78
CA PRO A 62 -28.37 22.30 -18.32
C PRO A 62 -29.38 22.83 -19.35
N LYS A 63 -30.30 21.98 -19.78
CA LYS A 63 -31.49 22.41 -20.52
C LYS A 63 -32.59 22.74 -19.50
N GLN A 64 -33.39 23.78 -19.79
CA GLN A 64 -34.41 24.30 -18.87
C GLN A 64 -35.33 23.21 -18.29
N TYR A 65 -35.82 23.47 -17.06
CA TYR A 65 -36.70 22.66 -16.20
C TYR A 65 -37.44 21.50 -16.89
N ARG A 66 -37.21 20.27 -16.39
CA ARG A 66 -38.05 19.09 -16.64
C ARG A 66 -38.26 18.34 -15.32
N ASP A 67 -39.43 17.71 -15.18
CA ASP A 67 -39.71 16.66 -14.18
C ASP A 67 -39.62 17.04 -12.68
N GLY A 68 -39.77 18.32 -12.32
CA GLY A 68 -39.82 18.75 -10.92
C GLY A 68 -38.47 18.70 -10.19
N LEU A 69 -37.37 18.54 -10.93
CA LEU A 69 -36.00 18.63 -10.43
C LEU A 69 -35.40 20.01 -10.75
N PRO A 70 -34.41 20.49 -9.96
CA PRO A 70 -33.61 21.65 -10.33
C PRO A 70 -32.95 21.46 -11.71
N PRO A 71 -32.67 22.54 -12.47
CA PRO A 71 -31.96 22.44 -13.74
C PRO A 71 -30.66 21.66 -13.59
N HIS A 72 -30.50 20.63 -14.42
CA HIS A 72 -29.32 19.78 -14.45
C HIS A 72 -28.90 19.52 -15.91
N GLY A 73 -27.61 19.28 -16.12
CA GLY A 73 -27.09 18.75 -17.38
C GLY A 73 -27.66 17.38 -17.72
N GLN A 74 -27.26 16.82 -18.85
CA GLN A 74 -27.41 15.39 -19.15
C GLN A 74 -26.03 14.77 -19.16
N LEU A 75 -25.89 13.49 -18.79
CA LEU A 75 -24.62 12.79 -18.93
C LEU A 75 -24.16 12.87 -20.40
N ASP A 76 -22.94 13.35 -20.62
CA ASP A 76 -22.34 13.44 -21.95
C ASP A 76 -21.84 12.06 -22.39
N LEU A 77 -22.67 11.33 -23.12
CA LEU A 77 -22.37 9.97 -23.58
C LEU A 77 -21.21 9.90 -24.59
N ASP A 78 -20.84 11.03 -25.19
CA ASP A 78 -19.71 11.10 -26.13
C ASP A 78 -18.38 11.42 -25.42
N HIS A 79 -18.43 11.75 -24.11
CA HIS A 79 -17.23 12.04 -23.34
C HIS A 79 -16.36 10.78 -23.17
N PRO A 80 -15.02 10.84 -23.36
CA PRO A 80 -14.15 9.66 -23.38
C PRO A 80 -14.05 8.88 -22.05
N ALA A 81 -14.46 9.51 -20.94
CA ALA A 81 -14.57 8.87 -19.63
C ALA A 81 -15.89 8.10 -19.46
N VAL A 82 -16.94 8.40 -20.26
CA VAL A 82 -18.23 7.71 -20.17
C VAL A 82 -18.16 6.42 -20.98
N ARG A 83 -18.42 5.29 -20.31
CA ARG A 83 -18.20 3.95 -20.87
C ARG A 83 -19.28 2.99 -20.39
N SER A 84 -19.59 1.99 -21.22
CA SER A 84 -20.40 0.85 -20.80
C SER A 84 -19.73 0.08 -19.65
N ARG A 85 -20.51 -0.59 -18.80
CA ARG A 85 -19.98 -1.43 -17.71
C ARG A 85 -19.04 -2.51 -18.25
N ALA A 86 -19.33 -3.06 -19.44
CA ALA A 86 -18.45 -4.03 -20.09
C ALA A 86 -17.08 -3.44 -20.46
N GLN A 87 -17.04 -2.22 -21.00
CA GLN A 87 -15.78 -1.52 -21.30
C GLN A 87 -15.01 -1.17 -20.02
N ILE A 88 -15.72 -0.77 -18.95
CA ILE A 88 -15.12 -0.52 -17.63
C ILE A 88 -14.51 -1.82 -17.09
N ALA A 89 -15.28 -2.92 -17.07
CA ALA A 89 -14.85 -4.23 -16.62
C ALA A 89 -13.58 -4.71 -17.34
N GLN A 90 -13.51 -4.51 -18.66
CA GLN A 90 -12.32 -4.85 -19.44
C GLN A 90 -11.10 -4.02 -19.02
N ALA A 91 -11.23 -2.69 -18.98
CA ALA A 91 -10.12 -1.79 -18.67
C ALA A 91 -9.62 -1.95 -17.23
N VAL A 92 -10.52 -2.13 -16.27
CA VAL A 92 -10.19 -2.43 -14.87
C VAL A 92 -9.39 -3.73 -14.78
N ALA A 93 -9.83 -4.80 -15.47
CA ALA A 93 -9.11 -6.07 -15.46
C ALA A 93 -7.71 -5.96 -16.10
N GLU A 94 -7.56 -5.13 -17.14
CA GLU A 94 -6.26 -4.86 -17.77
C GLU A 94 -5.29 -4.16 -16.79
N ILE A 95 -5.74 -3.15 -16.06
CA ILE A 95 -4.91 -2.43 -15.08
C ILE A 95 -4.48 -3.34 -13.93
N ILE A 96 -5.40 -4.15 -13.43
CA ILE A 96 -5.12 -5.11 -12.35
C ILE A 96 -4.11 -6.15 -12.83
N ARG A 97 -4.30 -6.77 -14.00
CA ARG A 97 -3.37 -7.78 -14.55
C ARG A 97 -2.00 -7.20 -14.90
N ALA A 98 -1.94 -5.93 -15.28
CA ALA A 98 -0.68 -5.24 -15.53
C ALA A 98 0.11 -4.92 -14.24
N THR A 99 -0.45 -5.23 -13.06
CA THR A 99 0.14 -4.91 -11.75
C THR A 99 0.59 -6.20 -11.04
N PRO A 100 1.89 -6.53 -11.00
CA PRO A 100 2.38 -7.76 -10.37
C PRO A 100 2.12 -7.79 -8.86
N GLY A 101 1.59 -8.90 -8.36
CA GLY A 101 1.27 -9.07 -6.94
C GLY A 101 0.40 -7.94 -6.42
N VAL A 102 -0.68 -7.64 -7.16
CA VAL A 102 -1.56 -6.50 -6.90
C VAL A 102 -2.26 -6.62 -5.55
N GLU A 103 -2.22 -5.53 -4.79
CA GLU A 103 -3.07 -5.29 -3.64
C GLU A 103 -4.07 -4.19 -3.98
N LEU A 104 -5.36 -4.46 -3.77
CA LEU A 104 -6.39 -3.43 -3.86
C LEU A 104 -6.54 -2.73 -2.51
N TRP A 105 -6.67 -1.41 -2.53
CA TRP A 105 -6.83 -0.56 -1.35
C TRP A 105 -7.96 0.45 -1.58
N ALA A 106 -8.82 0.63 -0.57
CA ALA A 106 -9.92 1.59 -0.55
C ALA A 106 -10.10 2.18 0.87
N TRP A 107 -10.89 3.26 1.01
CA TRP A 107 -11.25 3.85 2.30
C TRP A 107 -12.70 3.48 2.66
N TYR A 108 -12.92 2.70 3.72
CA TYR A 108 -14.23 2.09 4.01
C TYR A 108 -14.77 1.23 2.85
N GLY A 109 -13.88 0.46 2.23
CA GLY A 109 -14.04 -0.10 0.87
C GLY A 109 -15.02 -1.26 0.69
N ALA A 110 -15.94 -1.49 1.62
CA ALA A 110 -16.82 -2.66 1.58
C ALA A 110 -17.79 -2.60 0.39
N HIS A 111 -18.48 -1.48 0.20
CA HIS A 111 -19.39 -1.29 -0.94
C HIS A 111 -18.61 -1.14 -2.23
N ASP A 112 -17.46 -0.47 -2.22
CA ASP A 112 -16.57 -0.34 -3.38
C ASP A 112 -16.10 -1.68 -3.91
N HIS A 113 -15.76 -2.62 -3.03
CA HIS A 113 -15.36 -3.96 -3.44
C HIS A 113 -16.53 -4.71 -4.09
N VAL A 114 -17.75 -4.57 -3.58
CA VAL A 114 -18.94 -5.16 -4.21
C VAL A 114 -19.22 -4.51 -5.57
N ALA A 115 -19.17 -3.17 -5.66
CA ALA A 115 -19.37 -2.43 -6.90
C ALA A 115 -18.36 -2.83 -7.98
N LEU A 116 -17.08 -2.96 -7.60
CA LEU A 116 -15.99 -3.46 -8.43
C LEU A 116 -16.29 -4.89 -8.91
N CYS A 117 -16.60 -5.82 -8.00
CA CYS A 117 -16.83 -7.22 -8.36
C CYS A 117 -18.04 -7.38 -9.30
N GLN A 118 -19.09 -6.59 -9.08
CA GLN A 118 -20.30 -6.59 -9.91
C GLN A 118 -20.10 -6.04 -11.32
N LEU A 119 -18.91 -5.56 -11.69
CA LEU A 119 -18.53 -5.37 -13.09
C LEU A 119 -18.51 -6.69 -13.87
N TRP A 120 -18.22 -7.81 -13.19
CA TRP A 120 -18.19 -9.15 -13.79
C TRP A 120 -19.35 -10.05 -13.34
N GLY A 121 -20.26 -9.53 -12.53
CA GLY A 121 -21.42 -10.28 -12.02
C GLY A 121 -21.15 -10.85 -10.63
N ARG A 122 -21.16 -12.19 -10.50
CA ARG A 122 -20.97 -12.83 -9.19
C ARG A 122 -19.48 -12.84 -8.85
N MET A 123 -19.18 -12.93 -7.56
CA MET A 123 -17.79 -13.05 -7.09
C MET A 123 -17.04 -14.27 -7.68
N VAL A 124 -17.76 -15.36 -7.98
CA VAL A 124 -17.18 -16.55 -8.64
C VAL A 124 -16.84 -16.34 -10.12
N ASP A 125 -17.35 -15.26 -10.72
CA ASP A 125 -17.12 -14.89 -12.12
C ASP A 125 -15.97 -13.87 -12.25
N LEU A 126 -15.29 -13.54 -11.14
CA LEU A 126 -14.13 -12.64 -11.15
C LEU A 126 -13.02 -13.17 -12.07
N PRO A 127 -12.41 -12.30 -12.92
CA PRO A 127 -11.31 -12.70 -13.77
C PRO A 127 -10.10 -13.17 -12.97
N ALA A 128 -9.35 -14.13 -13.52
CA ALA A 128 -8.09 -14.57 -12.94
C ALA A 128 -7.13 -13.39 -12.72
N GLY A 129 -6.56 -13.32 -11.52
CA GLY A 129 -5.64 -12.26 -11.10
C GLY A 129 -6.31 -11.09 -10.37
N VAL A 130 -7.65 -10.97 -10.41
CA VAL A 130 -8.37 -9.98 -9.58
C VAL A 130 -8.43 -10.50 -8.14
N PRO A 131 -7.93 -9.74 -7.14
CA PRO A 131 -8.00 -10.14 -5.75
C PRO A 131 -9.45 -10.27 -5.25
N MET A 132 -9.70 -11.29 -4.43
CA MET A 132 -11.00 -11.59 -3.80
C MET A 132 -11.30 -10.71 -2.57
N PHE A 133 -10.44 -9.73 -2.27
CA PHE A 133 -10.61 -8.81 -1.17
C PHE A 133 -9.94 -7.48 -1.50
N THR A 134 -10.38 -6.43 -0.81
CA THR A 134 -9.77 -5.12 -0.79
C THR A 134 -9.24 -4.84 0.62
N ASN A 135 -8.01 -4.34 0.71
CA ASN A 135 -7.46 -3.82 1.95
C ASN A 135 -8.15 -2.49 2.29
N ASP A 136 -8.49 -2.32 3.56
CA ASP A 136 -9.15 -1.12 4.04
C ASP A 136 -8.14 -0.18 4.71
N LEU A 137 -7.91 0.99 4.11
CA LEU A 137 -6.94 1.95 4.63
C LEU A 137 -7.39 2.55 5.96
N ARG A 138 -8.70 2.68 6.20
CA ARG A 138 -9.19 3.15 7.49
C ARG A 138 -8.84 2.16 8.60
N GLN A 139 -8.96 0.86 8.34
CA GLN A 139 -8.52 -0.19 9.27
C GLN A 139 -7.03 -0.07 9.55
N GLU A 140 -6.22 0.19 8.53
CA GLU A 140 -4.78 0.37 8.68
C GLU A 140 -4.44 1.60 9.53
N VAL A 141 -5.13 2.72 9.32
CA VAL A 141 -5.03 3.92 10.17
C VAL A 141 -5.35 3.59 11.62
N ALA A 142 -6.38 2.78 11.89
CA ALA A 142 -6.71 2.36 13.25
C ALA A 142 -5.60 1.49 13.85
N ARG A 143 -5.05 0.54 13.09
CA ARG A 143 -3.93 -0.33 13.50
C ARG A 143 -2.69 0.48 13.88
N LEU A 144 -2.45 1.61 13.20
CA LEU A 144 -1.34 2.54 13.45
C LEU A 144 -1.62 3.57 14.55
N GLY A 145 -2.76 3.49 15.25
CA GLY A 145 -3.08 4.38 16.36
C GLY A 145 -3.76 5.69 15.98
N ASN A 146 -4.37 5.78 14.78
CA ASN A 146 -5.03 6.95 14.22
C ASN A 146 -4.14 8.20 14.15
N PRO A 147 -2.98 8.13 13.46
CA PRO A 147 -2.17 9.32 13.22
C PRO A 147 -2.96 10.38 12.42
N PRO A 148 -2.56 11.66 12.49
CA PRO A 148 -3.16 12.70 11.65
C PRO A 148 -2.90 12.38 10.17
N LEU A 149 -3.93 12.57 9.34
CA LEU A 149 -3.88 12.34 7.90
C LEU A 149 -3.90 13.67 7.14
N PRO A 150 -3.32 13.72 5.93
CA PRO A 150 -3.46 14.88 5.06
C PRO A 150 -4.94 15.14 4.74
N GLU A 151 -5.33 16.40 4.67
CA GLU A 151 -6.69 16.78 4.27
C GLU A 151 -6.82 16.86 2.74
N GLN A 152 -7.97 16.44 2.23
CA GLN A 152 -8.35 16.68 0.85
C GLN A 152 -8.97 18.07 0.71
N ALA A 153 -8.30 18.96 -0.03
CA ALA A 153 -8.75 20.33 -0.22
C ALA A 153 -9.94 20.43 -1.20
N GLU A 154 -9.92 19.66 -2.30
CA GLU A 154 -10.89 19.74 -3.39
C GLU A 154 -11.17 18.36 -4.02
N GLY A 155 -12.26 18.28 -4.78
CA GLY A 155 -12.57 17.09 -5.60
C GLY A 155 -13.10 15.88 -4.83
N ARG A 156 -13.63 16.09 -3.61
CA ARG A 156 -14.41 15.03 -2.94
C ARG A 156 -15.59 14.62 -3.81
N HIS A 157 -15.92 13.33 -3.78
CA HIS A 157 -17.03 12.75 -4.54
C HIS A 157 -16.77 12.72 -6.06
N HIS A 158 -15.49 12.67 -6.42
CA HIS A 158 -15.00 12.39 -7.76
C HIS A 158 -14.02 11.23 -7.63
N ALA A 159 -14.45 10.03 -8.01
CA ALA A 159 -13.75 8.78 -7.72
C ALA A 159 -12.24 8.77 -8.02
N LEU A 160 -11.77 9.41 -9.11
CA LEU A 160 -10.30 9.50 -9.35
C LEU A 160 -9.58 10.42 -8.36
N ALA A 161 -10.19 11.54 -7.99
CA ALA A 161 -9.60 12.47 -7.03
C ALA A 161 -9.56 11.83 -5.63
N ASP A 162 -10.61 11.08 -5.27
CA ASP A 162 -10.66 10.32 -4.03
C ASP A 162 -9.63 9.16 -4.03
N ALA A 163 -9.49 8.43 -5.14
CA ALA A 163 -8.43 7.42 -5.30
C ALA A 163 -7.01 8.01 -5.22
N ARG A 164 -6.78 9.20 -5.78
CA ARG A 164 -5.50 9.94 -5.62
C ARG A 164 -5.28 10.35 -4.17
N HIS A 165 -6.30 10.86 -3.50
CA HIS A 165 -6.20 11.25 -2.10
C HIS A 165 -5.95 10.05 -1.19
N LEU A 166 -6.60 8.92 -1.48
CA LEU A 166 -6.35 7.64 -0.82
C LEU A 166 -4.88 7.22 -0.93
N LYS A 167 -4.29 7.34 -2.13
CA LYS A 167 -2.84 7.12 -2.31
C LYS A 167 -2.02 8.07 -1.44
N THR A 168 -2.33 9.37 -1.44
CA THR A 168 -1.63 10.36 -0.59
C THR A 168 -1.73 10.02 0.90
N MET A 169 -2.90 9.59 1.38
CA MET A 169 -3.08 9.14 2.76
C MET A 169 -2.22 7.91 3.04
N ALA A 170 -2.25 6.90 2.18
CA ALA A 170 -1.43 5.70 2.35
C ALA A 170 0.06 6.03 2.37
N GLU A 171 0.54 6.87 1.46
CA GLU A 171 1.95 7.32 1.42
C GLU A 171 2.35 8.15 2.64
N SER A 172 1.42 8.84 3.31
CA SER A 172 1.68 9.56 4.56
C SER A 172 1.77 8.63 5.78
N LEU A 173 1.16 7.45 5.69
CA LEU A 173 1.18 6.40 6.72
C LEU A 173 2.35 5.46 6.56
N GLU A 174 2.83 5.31 5.32
CA GLU A 174 4.16 4.77 5.09
C GLU A 174 5.13 5.58 5.94
N PRO A 175 5.97 4.93 6.76
CA PRO A 175 6.98 5.66 7.51
C PRO A 175 7.72 6.54 6.51
N ALA A 176 7.77 7.85 6.79
CA ALA A 176 8.39 8.86 5.94
C ALA A 176 9.57 8.21 5.22
N GLY A 177 9.47 8.17 3.89
CA GLY A 177 10.42 7.45 3.05
C GLY A 177 11.82 7.63 3.63
N PRO A 178 12.55 6.53 3.84
CA PRO A 178 13.63 6.41 4.80
C PRO A 178 14.44 7.71 5.03
N VAL A 179 14.48 8.25 6.26
CA VAL A 179 15.82 8.31 6.87
C VAL A 179 16.13 6.85 7.05
N ALA A 180 16.78 6.22 6.05
CA ALA A 180 17.02 4.78 5.93
C ALA A 180 16.47 4.03 7.16
N ALA A 181 15.19 3.63 7.15
CA ALA A 181 14.87 2.38 7.78
C ALA A 181 15.88 1.46 7.13
N VAL A 182 16.94 1.16 7.87
CA VAL A 182 17.98 0.26 7.43
C VAL A 182 17.14 -0.97 7.14
N SER A 183 16.84 -1.23 5.85
CA SER A 183 16.62 -2.58 5.37
C SER A 183 17.67 -3.34 6.15
N ALA A 184 17.28 -4.11 7.17
CA ALA A 184 18.24 -4.70 8.09
C ALA A 184 19.29 -5.30 7.19
N ALA A 185 20.46 -4.65 7.12
CA ALA A 185 21.26 -4.80 5.91
C ALA A 185 21.60 -6.28 5.90
N ARG A 186 21.31 -6.99 4.80
CA ARG A 186 21.65 -8.41 4.80
C ARG A 186 23.17 -8.50 4.89
N PRO A 187 23.73 -9.24 5.85
CA PRO A 187 25.15 -9.46 5.96
C PRO A 187 25.65 -10.06 4.64
N SER A 188 26.77 -9.56 4.17
CA SER A 188 27.43 -10.05 2.96
C SER A 188 28.94 -10.03 3.18
N ILE A 189 29.62 -11.00 2.57
CA ILE A 189 31.08 -11.13 2.66
C ILE A 189 31.73 -9.81 2.22
N GLY A 190 32.71 -9.34 3.00
CA GLY A 190 33.43 -8.10 2.77
C GLY A 190 32.82 -6.84 3.39
N ARG A 191 31.63 -6.92 4.00
CA ARG A 191 31.04 -5.78 4.73
C ARG A 191 31.77 -5.50 6.04
N MET A 192 31.95 -4.22 6.34
CA MET A 192 32.41 -3.74 7.65
C MET A 192 31.26 -3.73 8.66
N VAL A 193 31.49 -4.30 9.83
CA VAL A 193 30.56 -4.38 10.97
C VAL A 193 31.29 -4.11 12.28
N HIS A 194 30.53 -4.04 13.37
CA HIS A 194 31.05 -3.94 14.72
C HIS A 194 30.90 -5.27 15.47
N TYR A 195 31.98 -5.77 16.05
CA TYR A 195 32.03 -6.94 16.94
C TYR A 195 32.15 -6.50 18.40
N VAL A 196 31.42 -7.16 19.29
CA VAL A 196 31.42 -6.88 20.73
C VAL A 196 32.25 -7.92 21.47
N SER A 197 33.36 -7.54 22.10
CA SER A 197 34.20 -8.48 22.83
C SER A 197 33.59 -8.92 24.17
N TYR A 198 33.81 -10.16 24.60
CA TYR A 198 33.24 -10.71 25.85
C TYR A 198 33.61 -9.97 27.14
N GLY A 199 34.70 -9.19 27.15
CA GLY A 199 35.31 -8.71 28.39
C GLY A 199 35.90 -9.88 29.20
N THR A 200 36.56 -9.60 30.31
CA THR A 200 37.02 -10.64 31.25
C THR A 200 36.06 -10.77 32.43
N PRO A 201 35.85 -12.00 32.96
CA PRO A 201 34.97 -12.23 34.10
C PRO A 201 35.32 -11.39 35.35
N GLY A 202 36.59 -11.04 35.52
CA GLY A 202 37.09 -10.21 36.62
C GLY A 202 37.03 -8.69 36.36
N GLY A 203 36.52 -8.25 35.21
CA GLY A 203 36.39 -6.83 34.86
C GLY A 203 37.70 -6.11 34.49
N GLU A 204 38.82 -6.84 34.45
CA GLU A 204 40.14 -6.32 34.05
C GLU A 204 40.11 -5.72 32.63
N TYR A 205 39.31 -6.32 31.74
CA TYR A 205 39.01 -5.78 30.42
C TYR A 205 37.51 -5.73 30.22
N THR A 206 36.99 -4.55 29.92
CA THR A 206 35.57 -4.34 29.64
C THR A 206 35.21 -4.86 28.24
N SER A 207 33.92 -5.14 28.03
CA SER A 207 33.40 -5.34 26.69
C SER A 207 33.61 -4.08 25.85
N GLN A 208 34.15 -4.25 24.64
CA GLN A 208 34.50 -3.16 23.73
C GLN A 208 33.99 -3.49 22.33
N CYS A 209 33.56 -2.45 21.65
CA CYS A 209 33.16 -2.50 20.25
C CYS A 209 34.41 -2.42 19.36
N ARG A 210 34.53 -3.33 18.38
CA ARG A 210 35.69 -3.40 17.47
C ARG A 210 35.24 -3.50 16.03
N ALA A 211 35.96 -2.84 15.13
CA ALA A 211 35.72 -3.00 13.70
C ALA A 211 36.02 -4.45 13.26
N ALA A 212 35.16 -5.00 12.42
CA ALA A 212 35.32 -6.34 11.87
C ALA A 212 34.83 -6.40 10.42
N VAL A 213 35.36 -7.36 9.65
CA VAL A 213 34.92 -7.67 8.28
C VAL A 213 34.19 -9.00 8.29
N ILE A 214 33.05 -9.09 7.62
CA ILE A 214 32.34 -10.36 7.40
C ILE A 214 33.16 -11.23 6.43
N THR A 215 33.56 -12.42 6.87
CA THR A 215 34.31 -13.39 6.06
C THR A 215 33.45 -14.55 5.55
N ALA A 216 32.35 -14.87 6.23
CA ALA A 216 31.34 -15.83 5.78
C ALA A 216 29.95 -15.47 6.32
N VAL A 217 28.90 -15.91 5.63
CA VAL A 217 27.49 -15.76 6.06
C VAL A 217 26.86 -17.14 6.09
N HIS A 218 26.23 -17.47 7.22
CA HIS A 218 25.58 -18.76 7.42
C HIS A 218 24.06 -18.57 7.44
N PRO A 219 23.30 -19.38 6.69
CA PRO A 219 21.84 -19.37 6.77
C PRO A 219 21.39 -19.73 8.19
N SER A 220 20.29 -19.13 8.64
CA SER A 220 19.69 -19.43 9.95
C SER A 220 19.47 -20.95 10.07
N GLN A 221 20.16 -21.59 11.01
CA GLN A 221 19.89 -23.00 11.31
C GLN A 221 18.64 -23.10 12.19
N GLY A 222 17.48 -22.93 11.56
CA GLY A 222 16.17 -23.30 12.09
C GLY A 222 15.68 -24.55 11.38
N ALA A 223 15.47 -25.62 12.13
CA ALA A 223 15.09 -26.94 11.64
C ALA A 223 13.83 -26.91 10.74
N GLY A 224 13.82 -27.79 9.73
CA GLY A 224 12.83 -27.82 8.67
C GLY A 224 11.37 -27.85 9.15
N THR A 225 10.68 -26.73 8.96
CA THR A 225 9.30 -26.60 8.49
C THR A 225 9.19 -25.19 7.89
N LEU A 226 8.24 -24.97 6.97
CA LEU A 226 8.05 -23.77 6.14
C LEU A 226 7.75 -22.45 6.91
N ALA A 227 8.17 -22.29 8.17
CA ALA A 227 7.66 -21.27 9.08
C ALA A 227 8.68 -20.26 9.64
N ASP A 228 10.00 -20.40 9.48
CA ASP A 228 10.95 -19.42 10.05
C ASP A 228 12.13 -19.10 9.10
N LEU A 229 11.88 -18.22 8.12
CA LEU A 229 12.94 -17.59 7.32
C LEU A 229 13.54 -16.33 7.98
N ASN A 230 13.15 -16.01 9.22
CA ASN A 230 13.48 -14.75 9.90
C ASN A 230 14.36 -14.89 11.16
N GLY A 231 15.02 -16.03 11.38
CA GLY A 231 16.02 -16.16 12.45
C GLY A 231 17.25 -15.25 12.22
N PRO A 232 17.99 -14.84 13.27
CA PRO A 232 19.15 -13.96 13.10
C PRO A 232 20.26 -14.65 12.30
N GLU A 233 20.76 -13.99 11.26
CA GLU A 233 21.86 -14.49 10.42
C GLU A 233 23.17 -14.57 11.25
N GLU A 234 23.86 -15.73 11.20
CA GLU A 234 25.18 -15.92 11.82
C GLU A 234 26.28 -15.62 10.80
N VAL A 235 27.37 -14.99 11.23
CA VAL A 235 28.49 -14.61 10.34
C VAL A 235 29.83 -14.98 10.95
N ASP A 236 30.82 -15.25 10.10
CA ASP A 236 32.21 -15.32 10.51
C ASP A 236 32.85 -13.94 10.34
N LEU A 237 33.72 -13.55 11.28
CA LEU A 237 34.29 -12.22 11.38
C LEU A 237 35.80 -12.26 11.47
N ALA A 238 36.47 -11.41 10.68
CA ALA A 238 37.84 -10.98 10.91
C ALA A 238 37.81 -9.68 11.73
N VAL A 239 38.11 -9.77 13.03
CA VAL A 239 38.06 -8.66 13.99
C VAL A 239 39.40 -7.94 14.02
N LEU A 240 39.37 -6.63 13.74
CA LEU A 240 40.53 -5.76 13.68
C LEU A 240 40.86 -5.21 15.07
N ASN A 241 42.09 -5.45 15.54
CA ASN A 241 42.62 -4.87 16.77
C ASN A 241 43.87 -4.05 16.45
N PRO A 242 44.20 -3.02 17.24
CA PRO A 242 45.42 -2.23 17.03
C PRO A 242 46.70 -3.07 16.98
N THR A 243 46.71 -4.23 17.64
CA THR A 243 47.87 -5.11 17.76
C THR A 243 47.72 -6.45 17.05
N GLY A 244 46.64 -6.68 16.28
CA GLY A 244 46.45 -7.96 15.60
C GLY A 244 45.05 -8.20 15.04
N LEU A 245 44.83 -9.43 14.56
CA LEU A 245 43.58 -9.90 13.97
C LEU A 245 43.09 -11.14 14.73
N PHE A 246 41.80 -11.20 15.02
CA PHE A 246 41.15 -12.42 15.52
C PHE A 246 40.08 -12.88 14.53
N PHE A 247 39.91 -14.19 14.40
CA PHE A 247 38.87 -14.78 13.57
C PHE A 247 37.84 -15.46 14.45
N ASN A 248 36.62 -14.95 14.44
CA ASN A 248 35.50 -15.49 15.21
C ASN A 248 34.50 -16.11 14.25
N LEU A 249 34.00 -17.28 14.60
CA LEU A 249 33.06 -18.03 13.77
C LEU A 249 31.65 -17.95 14.39
N LYS A 250 30.63 -17.92 13.54
CA LYS A 250 29.21 -17.98 13.93
C LYS A 250 28.79 -16.91 14.95
N CYS A 251 29.24 -15.68 14.76
CA CYS A 251 28.81 -14.54 15.54
C CYS A 251 27.35 -14.20 15.21
N ARG A 252 26.52 -14.05 16.25
CA ARG A 252 25.09 -13.71 16.12
C ARG A 252 24.84 -12.22 16.02
N HIS A 253 23.86 -11.83 15.21
CA HIS A 253 23.43 -10.45 15.10
C HIS A 253 22.68 -9.99 16.35
N SER A 254 23.00 -8.79 16.86
CA SER A 254 22.28 -8.15 17.96
C SER A 254 22.48 -6.64 17.96
N GLU A 255 21.52 -5.88 17.43
CA GLU A 255 21.51 -4.41 17.51
C GLU A 255 21.29 -3.87 18.93
N GLY A 256 20.49 -4.59 19.74
CA GLY A 256 20.01 -4.14 21.06
C GLY A 256 20.97 -4.39 22.21
N GLN A 257 20.83 -5.53 22.90
CA GLN A 257 21.57 -5.83 24.14
C GLN A 257 23.09 -5.97 23.94
N ARG A 258 23.53 -6.24 22.71
CA ARG A 258 24.94 -6.34 22.30
C ARG A 258 25.78 -7.21 23.27
N PRO A 259 25.38 -8.47 23.51
CA PRO A 259 26.15 -9.35 24.38
C PRO A 259 27.55 -9.64 23.80
N GLY A 260 28.49 -9.98 24.66
CA GLY A 260 29.81 -10.45 24.22
C GLY A 260 29.69 -11.55 23.17
N GLY A 261 30.46 -11.45 22.08
CA GLY A 261 30.42 -12.37 20.96
C GLY A 261 29.43 -12.04 19.85
N SER A 262 28.58 -11.03 20.02
CA SER A 262 27.65 -10.58 18.99
C SER A 262 28.27 -9.58 18.01
N TRP A 263 27.57 -9.36 16.90
CA TRP A 263 27.87 -8.27 15.96
C TRP A 263 26.65 -7.39 15.70
N HIS A 264 26.90 -6.15 15.28
CA HIS A 264 25.87 -5.20 14.88
C HIS A 264 26.38 -4.27 13.76
N TRP A 265 25.47 -3.53 13.12
CA TRP A 265 25.85 -2.54 12.11
C TRP A 265 26.60 -1.37 12.75
N PRO A 266 27.61 -0.79 12.06
CA PRO A 266 28.30 0.39 12.57
C PRO A 266 27.32 1.53 12.85
N GLU A 267 27.53 2.24 13.95
CA GLU A 267 26.72 3.41 14.30
C GLU A 267 26.91 4.50 13.24
N ARG A 268 25.83 5.14 12.83
CA ARG A 268 25.91 6.32 11.96
C ARG A 268 26.18 7.52 12.83
N VAL A 269 27.23 8.28 12.51
CA VAL A 269 27.46 9.61 13.06
C VAL A 269 26.88 10.59 12.04
N GLU A 270 25.94 11.43 12.46
CA GLU A 270 25.42 12.56 11.65
C GLU A 270 26.47 13.68 11.51
#